data_AF-A0A821D7C9-F1
#
_entry.id   AF-A0A821D7C9-F1
#
_cell.length_a   1.000
_cell.length_b   1.000
_cell.length_c   1.000
_cell.angle_alpha   90.00
_cell.angle_beta   90.00
_cell.angle_gamma   90.00
#
_symmetry.space_group_name_H-M   'P 1'
#
loop_
_entity.id
_entity.type
_entity.pdbx_description
1 polymer ?
#
loop_
_entity_poly.entity_id
_entity_poly.type
_entity_poly.pdbx_seq_one_letter_code
_entity_poly.pdbx_strand_id
1 'polypeptide(L)'
;MIEPSKLDDLILNGDDVKNLMVDFRLTINSTKSFDFDNPSSLDDDGYKTITGLNNFHDVLDHLTTMRNSNVRSVRVALAVFLAKMRLGLSNRVLACLFHLKSKRTVSRIFHQVREALMKSFVPLNLGFEHITRDAVLNSHQTVIATELLRNEPDRIVLIADGTYLYCQKSSNNEFQRRTYSNHKHRHLIKPMVITASVTKTKPSKPNPMPKPKTISKSKPMSKPKPKLQNQ
;
A
#
# COMPACT_ATOMS: atom_id res chain seq x y z
N MET A 1 41.79 -56.82 -1.02
CA MET A 1 41.59 -56.21 0.31
C MET A 1 41.26 -54.76 0.10
N ILE A 2 40.05 -54.33 0.47
CA ILE A 2 39.64 -52.92 0.39
C ILE A 2 40.04 -52.32 1.74
N GLU A 3 40.90 -51.31 1.75
CA GLU A 3 41.21 -50.60 2.99
C GLU A 3 39.95 -49.89 3.52
N PRO A 4 39.67 -49.98 4.84
CA PRO A 4 38.57 -49.25 5.44
C PRO A 4 38.77 -47.74 5.25
N SER A 5 37.68 -47.03 5.00
CA SER A 5 37.74 -45.60 4.72
C SER A 5 38.10 -44.86 6.01
N LYS A 6 38.96 -43.84 5.93
CA LYS A 6 39.31 -42.97 7.08
C LYS A 6 38.12 -42.21 7.71
N LEU A 7 36.90 -42.43 7.22
CA LEU A 7 35.67 -41.89 7.79
C LEU A 7 35.07 -42.77 8.90
N ASP A 8 35.44 -44.05 8.97
CA ASP A 8 34.75 -45.01 9.85
C ASP A 8 35.11 -44.82 11.35
N ASP A 9 36.12 -44.01 11.67
CA ASP A 9 36.57 -43.70 13.04
C ASP A 9 36.16 -42.30 13.54
N LEU A 10 35.34 -41.56 12.80
CA LEU A 10 34.92 -40.21 13.22
C LEU A 10 33.79 -40.30 14.28
N ILE A 11 34.18 -40.52 15.53
CA ILE A 11 33.25 -40.50 16.67
C ILE A 11 32.92 -39.04 16.99
N LEU A 12 31.74 -38.59 16.54
CA LEU A 12 31.15 -37.32 16.94
C LEU A 12 31.07 -37.24 18.47
N ASN A 13 31.80 -36.30 19.07
CA ASN A 13 31.73 -36.07 20.51
C ASN A 13 30.57 -35.12 20.86
N GLY A 14 30.27 -34.98 22.16
CA GLY A 14 29.14 -34.17 22.62
C GLY A 14 29.24 -32.69 22.27
N ASP A 15 30.46 -32.14 22.16
CA ASP A 15 30.69 -30.75 21.78
C ASP A 15 30.52 -30.55 20.26
N ASP A 16 30.90 -31.53 19.44
CA ASP A 16 30.65 -31.50 18.00
C ASP A 16 29.15 -31.46 17.68
N VAL A 17 28.35 -32.28 18.38
CA VAL A 17 26.89 -32.27 18.24
C VAL A 17 26.28 -30.94 18.71
N LYS A 18 26.82 -30.36 19.79
CA LYS A 18 26.38 -29.06 20.30
C LYS A 18 26.71 -27.93 19.33
N ASN A 19 27.91 -27.93 18.75
CA ASN A 19 28.33 -26.96 17.74
C ASN A 19 27.49 -27.11 16.47
N LEU A 20 27.25 -28.34 16.02
CA LEU A 20 26.36 -28.61 14.89
C LEU A 20 24.93 -28.09 15.14
N MET A 21 24.38 -28.28 16.34
CA MET A 21 23.05 -27.73 16.72
C MET A 21 23.05 -26.19 16.74
N VAL A 22 24.14 -25.57 17.20
CA VAL A 22 24.30 -24.11 17.20
C VAL A 22 24.40 -23.60 15.76
N ASP A 23 25.21 -24.24 14.92
CA ASP A 23 25.38 -23.89 13.51
C ASP A 23 24.08 -24.08 12.72
N PHE A 24 23.31 -25.13 12.99
CA PHE A 24 21.97 -25.28 12.42
C PHE A 24 21.04 -24.15 12.84
N ARG A 25 21.04 -23.75 14.11
CA ARG A 25 20.22 -22.62 14.58
C ARG A 25 20.66 -21.30 13.95
N LEU A 26 21.96 -21.04 13.88
CA LEU A 26 22.51 -19.85 13.23
C LEU A 26 22.18 -19.83 11.74
N THR A 27 22.30 -20.98 11.06
CA THR A 27 21.98 -21.11 9.63
C THR A 27 20.48 -20.88 9.38
N ILE A 28 19.59 -21.49 10.17
CA ILE A 28 18.14 -21.28 10.10
C ILE A 28 17.76 -19.83 10.39
N ASN A 29 18.46 -19.17 11.32
CA ASN A 29 18.24 -17.75 11.62
C ASN A 29 18.83 -16.82 10.54
N SER A 30 19.89 -17.25 9.85
CA SER A 30 20.56 -16.48 8.79
C SER A 30 19.86 -16.62 7.43
N THR A 31 19.15 -17.72 7.19
CA THR A 31 18.21 -17.79 6.06
C THR A 31 17.14 -16.75 6.34
N LYS A 32 17.19 -15.62 5.61
CA LYS A 32 16.21 -14.54 5.65
C LYS A 32 14.83 -15.14 5.49
N SER A 33 14.20 -15.43 6.63
CA SER A 33 12.89 -16.03 6.67
C SER A 33 11.94 -15.06 6.02
N PHE A 34 11.02 -15.59 5.23
CA PHE A 34 9.93 -14.85 4.62
C PHE A 34 8.91 -14.44 5.71
N ASP A 35 9.35 -13.61 6.65
CA ASP A 35 8.63 -13.28 7.88
C ASP A 35 8.26 -11.80 7.90
N PHE A 36 7.05 -11.51 7.45
CA PHE A 36 6.55 -10.14 7.45
C PHE A 36 6.34 -9.59 8.87
N ASP A 37 6.19 -10.42 9.91
CA ASP A 37 6.02 -9.92 11.29
C ASP A 37 7.29 -9.31 11.86
N ASN A 38 8.46 -9.70 11.36
CA ASN A 38 9.72 -9.02 11.62
C ASN A 38 10.01 -7.98 10.51
N PRO A 39 9.91 -6.65 10.77
CA PRO A 39 10.20 -5.64 9.76
C PRO A 39 11.63 -5.67 9.21
N SER A 40 12.57 -6.28 9.94
CA SER A 40 13.99 -6.34 9.53
C SER A 40 14.31 -7.59 8.68
N SER A 41 13.33 -8.47 8.46
CA SER A 41 13.52 -9.72 7.70
C SER A 41 13.67 -9.49 6.20
N LEU A 42 13.05 -8.42 5.68
CA LEU A 42 13.00 -8.04 4.28
C LEU A 42 13.44 -6.59 4.15
N ASP A 43 14.27 -6.33 3.15
CA ASP A 43 14.58 -4.97 2.70
C ASP A 43 13.43 -4.43 1.83
N ASP A 44 13.49 -3.13 1.51
CA ASP A 44 12.48 -2.44 0.72
C ASP A 44 12.29 -3.09 -0.67
N ASP A 45 13.37 -3.59 -1.27
CA ASP A 45 13.30 -4.31 -2.55
C ASP A 45 12.61 -5.67 -2.41
N GLY A 46 12.83 -6.38 -1.31
CA GLY A 46 12.09 -7.59 -0.95
C GLY A 46 10.59 -7.31 -0.79
N TYR A 47 10.22 -6.25 -0.07
CA TYR A 47 8.82 -5.82 0.06
C TYR A 47 8.20 -5.52 -1.30
N LYS A 48 8.89 -4.75 -2.14
CA LYS A 48 8.44 -4.40 -3.49
C LYS A 48 8.31 -5.62 -4.40
N THR A 49 9.27 -6.53 -4.36
CA THR A 49 9.29 -7.75 -5.18
C THR A 49 8.09 -8.62 -4.87
N ILE A 50 7.80 -8.80 -3.58
CA ILE A 50 6.74 -9.71 -3.13
C ILE A 50 5.36 -9.07 -3.20
N THR A 51 5.22 -7.85 -2.67
CA THR A 51 3.91 -7.19 -2.53
C THR A 51 3.57 -6.31 -3.73
N GLY A 52 4.56 -5.90 -4.52
CA GLY A 52 4.40 -4.95 -5.61
C GLY A 52 4.37 -3.48 -5.17
N LEU A 53 4.49 -3.18 -3.87
CA LEU A 53 4.37 -1.82 -3.34
C LEU A 53 5.68 -1.35 -2.70
N ASN A 54 6.04 -0.09 -2.95
CA ASN A 54 7.13 0.57 -2.24
C ASN A 54 6.68 1.11 -0.87
N ASN A 55 5.39 1.39 -0.72
CA ASN A 55 4.79 2.03 0.45
C ASN A 55 3.85 1.08 1.20
N PHE A 56 4.33 -0.14 1.45
CA PHE A 56 3.57 -1.18 2.13
C PHE A 56 3.03 -0.73 3.50
N HIS A 57 3.83 0.02 4.26
CA HIS A 57 3.46 0.51 5.58
C HIS A 57 2.30 1.53 5.53
N ASP A 58 2.27 2.43 4.55
CA ASP A 58 1.17 3.38 4.37
C ASP A 58 -0.17 2.64 4.21
N VAL A 59 -0.21 1.59 3.39
CA VAL A 59 -1.43 0.79 3.19
C VAL A 59 -1.80 0.02 4.46
N LEU A 60 -0.79 -0.48 5.19
CA LEU A 60 -0.99 -1.19 6.45
C LEU A 60 -1.67 -0.30 7.50
N ASP A 61 -1.26 0.97 7.61
CA ASP A 61 -1.79 1.92 8.58
C ASP A 61 -3.27 2.24 8.36
N HIS A 62 -3.74 2.10 7.12
CA HIS A 62 -5.17 2.25 6.80
C HIS A 62 -6.03 1.05 7.21
N LEU A 63 -5.46 -0.11 7.57
CA LEU A 63 -6.23 -1.31 7.94
C LEU A 63 -6.72 -1.31 9.40
N THR A 64 -7.18 -0.16 9.90
CA THR A 64 -7.62 0.05 11.29
C THR A 64 -8.80 -0.82 11.72
N THR A 65 -9.60 -1.29 10.76
CA THR A 65 -10.79 -2.13 11.02
C THR A 65 -10.45 -3.61 11.19
N MET A 66 -9.23 -4.02 10.82
CA MET A 66 -8.77 -5.40 10.93
C MET A 66 -8.04 -5.61 12.25
N ARG A 67 -8.20 -6.79 12.85
CA ARG A 67 -7.50 -7.18 14.09
C ARG A 67 -6.50 -8.30 13.84
N ASN A 68 -5.47 -8.34 14.68
CA ASN A 68 -4.59 -9.49 14.81
C ASN A 68 -5.39 -10.71 15.28
N SER A 69 -4.89 -11.89 14.94
CA SER A 69 -5.45 -13.16 15.40
C SER A 69 -4.33 -14.08 15.88
N ASN A 70 -4.68 -15.14 16.60
CA ASN A 70 -3.72 -16.16 17.04
C ASN A 70 -3.03 -16.91 15.88
N VAL A 71 -3.48 -16.72 14.64
CA VAL A 71 -2.93 -17.41 13.45
C VAL A 71 -2.03 -16.50 12.63
N ARG A 72 -2.24 -15.18 12.68
CA ARG A 72 -1.56 -14.20 11.84
C ARG A 72 -1.82 -12.77 12.32
N SER A 73 -0.86 -11.88 12.06
CA SER A 73 -1.03 -10.44 12.22
C SER A 73 -1.84 -9.83 11.06
N VAL A 74 -2.22 -8.55 11.18
CA VAL A 74 -2.75 -7.74 10.08
C VAL A 74 -1.70 -7.55 8.98
N ARG A 75 -0.43 -7.41 9.38
CA ARG A 75 0.69 -7.23 8.46
C ARG A 75 0.88 -8.42 7.53
N VAL A 76 0.96 -9.63 8.08
CA VAL A 76 1.02 -10.88 7.30
C VAL A 76 -0.23 -11.03 6.43
N ALA A 77 -1.40 -10.65 6.92
CA ALA A 77 -2.62 -10.70 6.13
C ALA A 77 -2.52 -9.84 4.87
N LEU A 78 -2.09 -8.59 5.01
CA LEU A 78 -1.90 -7.67 3.90
C LEU A 78 -0.82 -8.17 2.94
N ALA A 79 0.31 -8.68 3.48
CA ALA A 79 1.38 -9.26 2.67
C ALA A 79 0.90 -10.44 1.82
N VAL A 80 0.14 -11.38 2.41
CA VAL A 80 -0.46 -12.52 1.70
C VAL A 80 -1.42 -12.03 0.59
N PHE A 81 -2.25 -11.03 0.89
CA PHE A 81 -3.18 -10.45 -0.06
C PHE A 81 -2.44 -9.84 -1.26
N LEU A 82 -1.46 -8.97 -1.00
CA LEU A 82 -0.68 -8.29 -2.04
C LEU A 82 0.19 -9.26 -2.84
N ALA A 83 0.85 -10.22 -2.18
CA ALA A 83 1.62 -11.25 -2.85
C ALA A 83 0.77 -12.08 -3.81
N LYS A 84 -0.47 -12.41 -3.42
CA LYS A 84 -1.41 -13.09 -4.31
C LYS A 84 -1.75 -12.25 -5.54
N MET A 85 -2.02 -10.96 -5.35
CA MET A 85 -2.35 -10.03 -6.42
C MET A 85 -1.18 -9.79 -7.36
N ARG A 86 0.04 -9.71 -6.82
CA ARG A 86 1.27 -9.41 -7.57
C ARG A 86 1.81 -10.61 -8.35
N LEU A 87 1.83 -11.78 -7.70
CA LEU A 87 2.52 -12.97 -8.19
C LEU A 87 1.58 -14.04 -8.76
N GLY A 88 0.26 -13.92 -8.57
CA GLY A 88 -0.72 -14.87 -9.08
C GLY A 88 -0.66 -16.26 -8.45
N LEU A 89 -0.04 -16.41 -7.27
CA LEU A 89 0.19 -17.70 -6.65
C LEU A 89 -1.09 -18.38 -6.14
N SER A 90 -1.08 -19.71 -6.16
CA SER A 90 -2.18 -20.53 -5.62
C SER A 90 -2.26 -20.39 -4.09
N ASN A 91 -3.45 -20.58 -3.52
CA ASN A 91 -3.64 -20.51 -2.06
C ASN A 91 -2.84 -21.58 -1.31
N ARG A 92 -2.47 -22.70 -1.95
CA ARG A 92 -1.63 -23.74 -1.36
C ARG A 92 -0.17 -23.27 -1.25
N VAL A 93 0.36 -22.69 -2.33
CA VAL A 93 1.72 -22.14 -2.35
C VAL A 93 1.85 -21.01 -1.33
N LEU A 94 0.89 -20.08 -1.30
CA LEU A 94 0.88 -19.00 -0.30
C LEU A 94 0.79 -19.53 1.13
N ALA A 95 -0.01 -20.58 1.38
CA ALA A 95 -0.07 -21.16 2.72
C ALA A 95 1.28 -21.75 3.14
N CYS A 96 2.02 -22.35 2.21
CA CYS A 96 3.36 -22.87 2.47
C CYS A 96 4.37 -21.74 2.73
N LEU A 97 4.42 -20.74 1.84
CA LEU A 97 5.38 -19.62 1.93
C LEU A 97 5.22 -18.79 3.20
N PHE A 98 3.99 -18.51 3.61
CA PHE A 98 3.68 -17.72 4.80
C PHE A 98 3.45 -18.57 6.06
N HIS A 99 3.82 -19.85 6.04
CA HIS A 99 3.66 -20.78 7.16
C HIS A 99 2.24 -20.82 7.77
N LEU A 100 1.21 -20.72 6.92
CA LEU A 100 -0.19 -20.74 7.32
C LEU A 100 -0.76 -22.15 7.32
N LYS A 101 -1.62 -22.45 8.30
CA LYS A 101 -2.21 -23.79 8.51
C LYS A 101 -2.88 -24.42 7.28
N SER A 102 -3.47 -23.63 6.38
CA SER A 102 -4.18 -24.19 5.22
C SER A 102 -4.48 -23.17 4.10
N LYS A 103 -4.78 -23.68 2.89
CA LYS A 103 -5.32 -22.89 1.77
C LYS A 103 -6.64 -22.17 2.10
N ARG A 104 -7.43 -22.69 3.04
CA ARG A 104 -8.69 -22.07 3.50
C ARG A 104 -8.40 -20.82 4.31
N THR A 105 -7.35 -20.84 5.13
CA THR A 105 -6.87 -19.68 5.88
C THR A 105 -6.52 -18.53 4.93
N VAL A 106 -5.76 -18.82 3.86
CA VAL A 106 -5.42 -17.83 2.82
C VAL A 106 -6.68 -17.25 2.17
N SER A 107 -7.65 -18.09 1.83
CA SER A 107 -8.93 -17.62 1.25
C SER A 107 -9.67 -16.67 2.18
N ARG A 108 -9.69 -16.96 3.49
CA ARG A 108 -10.33 -16.12 4.51
C ARG A 108 -9.56 -14.81 4.70
N ILE A 109 -8.23 -14.85 4.73
CA ILE A 109 -7.37 -13.66 4.74
C ILE A 109 -7.73 -12.75 3.59
N PHE A 110 -7.82 -13.31 2.38
CA PHE A 110 -8.08 -12.53 1.19
C PHE A 110 -9.41 -11.78 1.25
N HIS A 111 -10.46 -12.46 1.74
CA HIS A 111 -11.76 -11.83 1.95
C HIS A 111 -11.68 -10.73 3.02
N GLN A 112 -11.08 -11.00 4.17
CA GLN A 112 -11.01 -10.03 5.27
C GLN A 112 -10.22 -8.77 4.91
N VAL A 113 -9.07 -8.92 4.23
CA VAL A 113 -8.26 -7.77 3.80
C VAL A 113 -9.03 -6.94 2.78
N ARG A 114 -9.73 -7.58 1.83
CA ARG A 114 -10.56 -6.87 0.86
C ARG A 114 -11.65 -6.06 1.53
N GLU A 115 -12.41 -6.64 2.46
CA GLU A 115 -13.46 -5.93 3.19
C GLU A 115 -12.89 -4.77 4.02
N ALA A 116 -11.74 -4.98 4.68
CA ALA A 116 -11.06 -3.93 5.43
C ALA A 116 -10.62 -2.77 4.52
N LEU A 117 -9.97 -3.05 3.39
CA LEU A 117 -9.57 -2.03 2.40
C LEU A 117 -10.78 -1.26 1.86
N MET A 118 -11.87 -1.96 1.52
CA MET A 118 -13.09 -1.31 1.04
C MET A 118 -13.71 -0.37 2.08
N LYS A 119 -13.53 -0.66 3.37
CA LYS A 119 -14.09 0.14 4.46
C LYS A 119 -13.19 1.31 4.88
N SER A 120 -11.87 1.10 4.95
CA SER A 120 -10.97 2.06 5.58
C SER A 120 -9.89 2.65 4.67
N PHE A 121 -9.67 2.09 3.48
CA PHE A 121 -8.71 2.63 2.51
C PHE A 121 -9.42 3.31 1.33
N VAL A 122 -10.37 2.60 0.70
CA VAL A 122 -11.01 3.06 -0.54
C VAL A 122 -11.73 4.40 -0.39
N PRO A 123 -12.58 4.63 0.64
CA PRO A 123 -13.28 5.91 0.76
C PRO A 123 -12.35 7.11 0.95
N LEU A 124 -11.15 6.87 1.50
CA LEU A 124 -10.17 7.91 1.81
C LEU A 124 -9.14 8.14 0.68
N ASN A 125 -9.02 7.21 -0.27
CA ASN A 125 -7.92 7.25 -1.26
C ASN A 125 -8.33 6.98 -2.72
N LEU A 126 -9.47 6.31 -2.99
CA LEU A 126 -9.84 5.84 -4.34
C LEU A 126 -11.32 6.03 -4.72
N GLY A 127 -12.23 6.05 -3.75
CA GLY A 127 -13.68 6.18 -3.98
C GLY A 127 -14.12 7.63 -4.17
N PHE A 128 -15.31 7.90 -4.69
CA PHE A 128 -15.75 9.28 -4.96
C PHE A 128 -15.74 10.23 -3.75
N GLU A 129 -15.74 9.67 -2.55
CA GLU A 129 -15.71 10.41 -1.28
C GLU A 129 -14.32 10.98 -0.93
N HIS A 130 -13.24 10.47 -1.53
CA HIS A 130 -11.88 10.88 -1.16
C HIS A 130 -11.50 12.29 -1.63
N ILE A 131 -12.25 12.85 -2.58
CA ILE A 131 -11.94 14.12 -3.20
C ILE A 131 -13.21 14.95 -3.39
N THR A 132 -13.16 16.22 -2.99
CA THR A 132 -14.30 17.13 -3.14
C THR A 132 -14.42 17.59 -4.59
N ARG A 133 -15.65 17.95 -4.98
CA ARG A 133 -15.92 18.52 -6.30
C ARG A 133 -15.05 19.74 -6.59
N ASP A 134 -14.92 20.65 -5.62
CA ASP A 134 -14.16 21.88 -5.77
C ASP A 134 -12.65 21.60 -5.92
N ALA A 135 -12.12 20.61 -5.18
CA ALA A 135 -10.74 20.18 -5.37
C ALA A 135 -10.51 19.66 -6.80
N VAL A 136 -11.45 18.88 -7.35
CA VAL A 136 -11.37 18.39 -8.73
C VAL A 136 -11.39 19.55 -9.73
N LEU A 137 -12.34 20.48 -9.61
CA LEU A 137 -12.45 21.62 -10.52
C LEU A 137 -11.20 22.50 -10.52
N ASN A 138 -10.60 22.72 -9.34
CA ASN A 138 -9.48 23.63 -9.16
C ASN A 138 -8.12 23.00 -9.46
N SER A 139 -7.95 21.68 -9.21
CA SER A 139 -6.62 21.03 -9.22
C SER A 139 -6.53 19.79 -10.13
N HIS A 140 -7.66 19.27 -10.63
CA HIS A 140 -7.70 18.05 -11.45
C HIS A 140 -8.48 18.28 -12.75
N GLN A 141 -8.22 19.41 -13.41
CA GLN A 141 -8.71 19.71 -14.75
C GLN A 141 -7.59 20.36 -15.56
N THR A 142 -7.24 19.76 -16.70
CA THR A 142 -6.27 20.38 -17.62
C THR A 142 -6.95 21.47 -18.44
N VAL A 143 -6.17 22.48 -18.85
CA VAL A 143 -6.66 23.54 -19.75
C VAL A 143 -7.21 22.92 -21.02
N ILE A 144 -6.47 21.99 -21.63
CA ILE A 144 -6.89 21.31 -22.87
C ILE A 144 -8.23 20.57 -22.69
N ALA A 145 -8.39 19.77 -21.64
CA ALA A 145 -9.65 19.06 -21.41
C ALA A 145 -10.82 20.04 -21.14
N THR A 146 -10.53 21.15 -20.46
CA THR A 146 -11.52 22.19 -20.17
C THR A 146 -11.94 22.89 -21.46
N GLU A 147 -11.01 23.41 -22.25
CA GLU A 147 -11.32 24.15 -23.49
C GLU A 147 -11.98 23.27 -24.55
N LEU A 148 -11.62 21.99 -24.66
CA LEU A 148 -12.13 21.11 -25.71
C LEU A 148 -13.43 20.40 -25.36
N LEU A 149 -13.64 20.02 -24.09
CA LEU A 149 -14.70 19.08 -23.69
C LEU A 149 -15.71 19.70 -22.72
N ARG A 150 -15.41 20.87 -22.13
CA ARG A 150 -16.34 21.52 -21.21
C ARG A 150 -17.34 22.37 -21.99
N ASN A 151 -18.62 22.06 -21.83
CA ASN A 151 -19.73 22.79 -22.45
C ASN A 151 -20.28 23.92 -21.57
N GLU A 152 -20.10 23.84 -20.25
CA GLU A 152 -20.62 24.80 -19.26
C GLU A 152 -19.57 25.11 -18.18
N PRO A 153 -19.55 26.32 -17.60
CA PRO A 153 -18.70 26.61 -16.46
C PRO A 153 -18.93 25.64 -15.29
N ASP A 154 -17.90 25.41 -14.49
CA ASP A 154 -17.94 24.55 -13.28
C ASP A 154 -18.34 23.08 -13.51
N ARG A 155 -18.24 22.56 -14.74
CA ARG A 155 -18.39 21.12 -15.02
C ARG A 155 -17.05 20.38 -14.96
N ILE A 156 -17.06 19.22 -14.32
CA ILE A 156 -15.89 18.33 -14.28
C ILE A 156 -15.89 17.47 -15.54
N VAL A 157 -14.77 17.49 -16.26
CA VAL A 157 -14.49 16.52 -17.32
C VAL A 157 -13.93 15.25 -16.68
N LEU A 158 -14.63 14.14 -16.88
CA LEU A 158 -14.23 12.81 -16.42
C LEU A 158 -13.81 11.95 -17.60
N ILE A 159 -12.74 11.18 -17.39
CA ILE A 159 -12.28 10.14 -18.31
C ILE A 159 -12.70 8.82 -17.71
N ALA A 160 -13.57 8.10 -18.42
CA ALA A 160 -14.00 6.76 -18.07
C ALA A 160 -13.38 5.79 -19.09
N ASP A 161 -12.33 5.08 -18.67
CA ASP A 161 -11.70 4.05 -19.49
C ASP A 161 -12.12 2.65 -19.02
N GLY A 162 -12.44 1.78 -19.97
CA GLY A 162 -12.93 0.44 -19.71
C GLY A 162 -12.05 -0.60 -20.37
N THR A 163 -11.20 -1.26 -19.60
CA THR A 163 -10.31 -2.31 -20.12
C THR A 163 -10.87 -3.71 -19.90
N TYR A 164 -10.47 -4.66 -20.75
CA TYR A 164 -10.84 -6.06 -20.59
C TYR A 164 -9.77 -6.79 -19.78
N LEU A 165 -10.18 -7.46 -18.70
CA LEU A 165 -9.34 -8.42 -18.00
C LEU A 165 -9.87 -9.82 -18.28
N TYR A 166 -9.08 -10.62 -18.98
CA TYR A 166 -9.43 -12.01 -19.24
C TYR A 166 -9.37 -12.83 -17.96
N CYS A 167 -10.37 -13.68 -17.75
CA CYS A 167 -10.41 -14.61 -16.63
C CYS A 167 -10.65 -16.03 -17.14
N GLN A 168 -10.20 -17.01 -16.36
CA GLN A 168 -10.49 -18.40 -16.66
C GLN A 168 -11.97 -18.71 -16.40
N LYS A 169 -12.48 -19.74 -17.08
CA LYS A 169 -13.83 -20.26 -16.86
C LYS A 169 -13.96 -20.67 -15.38
N SER A 170 -14.93 -20.07 -14.70
CA SER A 170 -15.25 -20.41 -13.31
C SER A 170 -16.07 -21.69 -13.23
N SER A 171 -15.92 -22.43 -12.14
CA SER A 171 -16.82 -23.54 -11.78
C SER A 171 -18.16 -23.05 -11.23
N ASN A 172 -18.28 -21.77 -10.86
CA ASN A 172 -19.55 -21.16 -10.51
C ASN A 172 -20.30 -20.80 -11.79
N ASN A 173 -21.37 -21.54 -12.08
CA ASN A 173 -22.18 -21.38 -13.29
C ASN A 173 -22.77 -19.97 -13.46
N GLU A 174 -23.18 -19.31 -12.38
CA GLU A 174 -23.70 -17.94 -12.43
C GLU A 174 -22.60 -16.96 -12.83
N PHE A 175 -21.45 -17.01 -12.15
CA PHE A 175 -20.32 -16.15 -12.46
C PHE A 175 -19.76 -16.42 -13.86
N GLN A 176 -19.71 -17.69 -14.27
CA GLN A 176 -19.30 -18.10 -15.62
C GLN A 176 -20.18 -17.41 -16.67
N ARG A 177 -21.51 -17.47 -16.53
CA ARG A 177 -22.44 -16.82 -17.47
C ARG A 177 -22.28 -15.31 -17.48
N ARG A 178 -22.15 -14.68 -16.30
CA ARG A 178 -21.97 -13.23 -16.16
C ARG A 178 -20.68 -12.70 -16.77
N THR A 179 -19.63 -13.52 -16.84
CA THR A 179 -18.31 -13.11 -17.37
C THR A 179 -18.10 -13.49 -18.83
N TYR A 180 -18.97 -14.30 -19.43
CA TYR A 180 -18.81 -14.68 -20.84
C TYR A 180 -19.19 -13.52 -21.76
N SER A 181 -18.24 -13.07 -22.58
CA SER A 181 -18.51 -12.06 -23.61
C SER A 181 -18.82 -12.74 -24.94
N ASN A 182 -20.03 -12.54 -25.46
CA ASN A 182 -20.39 -13.02 -26.80
C ASN A 182 -19.55 -12.36 -27.90
N HIS A 183 -19.17 -11.09 -27.73
CA HIS A 183 -18.36 -10.36 -28.70
C HIS A 183 -16.89 -10.81 -28.73
N LYS A 184 -16.33 -11.24 -27.60
CA LYS A 184 -14.94 -11.72 -27.51
C LYS A 184 -14.82 -13.25 -27.47
N HIS A 185 -15.96 -13.95 -27.46
CA HIS A 185 -16.09 -15.40 -27.33
C HIS A 185 -15.24 -16.00 -26.20
N ARG A 186 -15.14 -15.31 -25.06
CA ARG A 186 -14.34 -15.74 -23.89
C ARG A 186 -14.80 -15.07 -22.59
N HIS A 187 -14.35 -15.64 -21.47
CA HIS A 187 -14.60 -15.08 -20.14
C HIS A 187 -13.70 -13.86 -19.86
N LEU A 188 -14.33 -12.77 -19.42
CA LEU A 188 -13.66 -11.53 -19.05
C LEU A 188 -14.46 -10.76 -18.01
N ILE A 189 -13.77 -9.86 -17.32
CA ILE A 189 -14.38 -8.78 -16.56
C ILE A 189 -13.96 -7.46 -17.21
N LYS A 190 -14.85 -6.46 -17.15
CA LYS A 190 -14.58 -5.13 -17.70
C LYS A 190 -14.65 -4.09 -16.58
N PRO A 191 -13.59 -3.92 -15.77
CA PRO A 191 -13.53 -2.81 -14.84
C PRO A 191 -13.55 -1.49 -15.59
N MET A 192 -14.27 -0.50 -15.04
CA MET A 192 -14.26 0.89 -15.51
C MET A 192 -13.43 1.70 -14.51
N VAL A 193 -12.39 2.36 -15.01
CA VAL A 193 -11.60 3.32 -14.23
C VAL A 193 -12.09 4.71 -14.58
N ILE A 194 -12.50 5.46 -13.57
CA ILE A 194 -12.98 6.83 -13.72
C ILE A 194 -11.93 7.75 -13.10
N THR A 195 -11.43 8.69 -13.89
CA THR A 195 -10.42 9.65 -13.45
C THR A 195 -10.77 11.05 -13.94
N ALA A 196 -10.26 12.07 -13.25
CA ALA A 196 -10.24 13.43 -13.76
C ALA A 196 -8.88 13.70 -14.44
N SER A 197 -8.83 14.62 -15.40
CA SER A 197 -7.57 14.96 -16.08
C SER A 197 -6.63 15.69 -15.11
N VAL A 198 -5.38 15.24 -14.93
CA VAL A 198 -4.48 15.87 -13.97
C VAL A 198 -3.64 16.97 -14.62
N THR A 199 -3.69 18.18 -14.09
CA THR A 199 -2.77 19.27 -14.42
C THR A 199 -1.46 19.03 -13.67
N LYS A 200 -0.32 18.98 -14.36
CA LYS A 200 0.99 19.02 -13.68
C LYS A 200 1.20 20.42 -13.11
N THR A 201 0.68 20.71 -11.95
CA THR A 201 1.17 21.84 -11.15
C THR A 201 2.47 21.38 -10.48
N LYS A 202 3.56 22.15 -10.67
CA LYS A 202 4.76 21.97 -9.84
C LYS A 202 4.33 22.13 -8.38
N PRO A 203 4.79 21.27 -7.45
CA PRO A 203 4.48 21.46 -6.04
C PRO A 203 4.91 22.87 -5.63
N SER A 204 3.98 23.63 -5.03
CA SER A 204 4.30 24.95 -4.49
C SER A 204 5.40 24.78 -3.44
N LYS A 205 6.47 25.57 -3.56
CA LYS A 205 7.49 25.65 -2.52
C LYS A 205 6.79 26.00 -1.21
N PRO A 206 7.14 25.37 -0.07
CA PRO A 206 6.55 25.75 1.21
C PRO A 206 6.77 27.25 1.43
N ASN A 207 5.70 27.95 1.81
CA ASN A 207 5.76 29.38 2.12
C ASN A 207 6.88 29.62 3.14
N PRO A 208 7.82 30.56 2.90
CA PRO A 208 8.82 30.88 3.89
C PRO A 208 8.13 31.35 5.17
N MET A 209 8.54 30.75 6.29
CA MET A 209 8.04 31.07 7.62
C MET A 209 8.01 32.59 7.84
N PRO A 210 6.92 33.16 8.40
CA PRO A 210 6.87 34.59 8.69
C PRO A 210 8.00 34.93 9.67
N LYS A 211 8.86 35.88 9.26
CA LYS A 211 9.94 36.39 10.11
C LYS A 211 9.33 36.93 11.42
N PRO A 212 9.96 36.67 12.58
CA PRO A 212 9.46 37.18 13.86
C PRO A 212 9.35 38.70 13.83
N LYS A 213 8.19 39.21 14.26
CA LYS A 213 7.89 40.64 14.34
C LYS A 213 8.92 41.32 15.24
N THR A 214 9.71 42.22 14.69
CA THR A 214 10.61 43.10 15.44
C THR A 214 9.77 43.96 16.39
N ILE A 215 10.00 43.83 17.69
CA ILE A 215 9.39 44.67 18.72
C ILE A 215 9.81 46.12 18.45
N SER A 216 8.84 46.95 18.06
CA SER A 216 9.04 48.40 17.89
C SER A 216 9.35 49.03 19.24
N LYS A 217 10.55 49.59 19.39
CA LYS A 217 10.92 50.42 20.53
C LYS A 217 9.92 51.59 20.66
N SER A 218 9.37 51.76 21.87
CA SER A 218 8.47 52.83 22.24
C SER A 218 9.11 54.21 22.00
N LYS A 219 8.37 55.12 21.37
CA LYS A 219 8.73 56.54 21.24
C LYS A 219 8.64 57.24 22.60
N PRO A 220 9.59 58.10 22.99
CA PRO A 220 9.50 58.89 24.21
C PRO A 220 8.47 60.03 24.11
N MET A 221 7.75 60.25 25.22
CA MET A 221 6.73 61.28 25.46
C MET A 221 7.22 62.71 25.15
N SER A 222 6.44 63.47 24.38
CA SER A 222 6.61 64.90 24.15
C SER A 222 6.13 65.72 25.36
N LYS A 223 6.97 66.64 25.84
CA LYS A 223 6.67 67.58 26.93
C LYS A 223 5.57 68.59 26.54
N PRO A 224 4.73 69.05 27.50
CA PRO A 224 3.61 69.96 27.22
C PRO A 224 4.05 71.42 26.99
N LYS A 225 3.39 72.11 26.04
CA LYS A 225 3.58 73.54 25.73
C LYS A 225 2.82 74.44 26.73
N PRO A 226 3.32 75.64 27.07
CA PRO A 226 2.65 76.58 27.96
C PRO A 226 1.48 77.29 27.27
N LYS A 227 0.38 77.52 28.01
CA LYS A 227 -0.74 78.38 27.60
C LYS A 227 -0.38 79.84 27.88
N LEU A 228 -0.48 80.71 26.86
CA LEU A 228 -0.53 82.16 27.04
C LEU A 228 -1.90 82.56 27.60
N GLN A 229 -1.89 83.46 28.58
CA GLN A 229 -3.02 84.21 29.10
C GLN A 229 -3.03 85.63 28.52
N ASN A 230 -4.24 86.21 28.42
CA ASN A 230 -4.58 87.64 28.29
C ASN A 230 -4.41 88.23 26.87
N GLN A 231 -5.35 88.99 26.29
CA GLN A 231 -6.54 89.73 26.75
C GLN A 231 -7.64 89.62 25.70
#